data_AF-A0A1R3GS43-F1
#
_entry.id   AF-A0A1R3GS43-F1
#
_cell.length_a   1.000
_cell.length_b   1.000
_cell.length_c   1.000
_cell.angle_alpha   90.00
_cell.angle_beta   90.00
_cell.angle_gamma   90.00
#
_symmetry.space_group_name_H-M   'P 1'
#
loop_
_entity.id
_entity.type
_entity.pdbx_description
1 polymer ?
#
loop_
_entity_poly.entity_id
_entity_poly.type
_entity_poly.pdbx_seq_one_letter_code
_entity_poly.pdbx_strand_id
1 'polypeptide(L)'
;MMRHFFILVLSFSLWGAANCKVCTNFNTDIAEGKRKAAAAPYHEHPADIHSLDEFNWAKMKRKLERFKVPDHFLKEVPLHNVRLDPKGLHGRAQQMTLHYLLMLDVDRLVWSFRKTAGLRTRGKPYGGWEKPKEELRGHYVG
;
A
#
# COMPACT_ATOMS: atom_id res chain seq x y z
N MET A 1 -44.49 30.20 14.94
CA MET A 1 -43.71 29.23 15.75
C MET A 1 -42.80 28.28 14.95
N MET A 2 -42.88 28.16 13.60
CA MET A 2 -42.04 27.21 12.84
C MET A 2 -40.67 27.73 12.34
N ARG A 3 -40.40 29.04 12.38
CA ARG A 3 -39.11 29.61 11.91
C ARG A 3 -37.95 29.42 12.90
N HIS A 4 -38.21 29.21 14.19
CA HIS A 4 -37.15 29.01 15.19
C HIS A 4 -36.70 27.55 15.32
N PHE A 5 -37.55 26.58 14.94
CA PHE A 5 -37.17 25.16 14.89
C PHE A 5 -36.23 24.84 13.73
N PHE A 6 -36.39 25.51 12.58
CA PHE A 6 -35.55 25.26 11.40
C PHE A 6 -34.09 25.73 11.58
N ILE A 7 -33.87 26.79 12.36
CA ILE A 7 -32.53 27.36 12.61
C ILE A 7 -31.73 26.45 13.56
N LEU A 8 -32.38 25.84 14.57
CA LEU A 8 -31.72 24.93 15.51
C LEU A 8 -31.26 23.60 14.87
N VAL A 9 -32.02 23.07 13.89
CA VAL A 9 -31.68 21.83 13.18
C VAL A 9 -30.50 22.04 12.22
N LEU A 10 -30.43 23.20 11.55
CA LEU A 10 -29.30 23.55 10.68
C LEU A 10 -27.99 23.69 11.48
N SER A 11 -28.03 24.28 12.67
CA SER A 11 -26.86 24.43 13.56
C SER A 11 -26.29 23.09 14.03
N PHE A 12 -27.15 22.11 14.35
CA PHE A 12 -26.69 20.76 14.74
C PHE A 12 -26.08 19.97 13.58
N SER A 13 -26.53 20.20 12.34
CA SER A 13 -26.00 19.51 11.17
C SER A 13 -24.58 19.97 10.78
N LEU A 14 -24.28 21.27 10.92
CA LEU A 14 -22.93 21.79 10.65
C LEU A 14 -21.92 21.36 11.72
N TRP A 15 -22.33 21.19 12.97
CA TRP A 15 -21.41 20.76 14.04
C TRP A 15 -21.08 19.26 13.96
N GLY A 16 -22.01 18.43 13.50
CA GLY A 16 -21.76 17.01 13.23
C GLY A 16 -20.74 16.78 12.10
N ALA A 17 -20.78 17.58 11.04
CA ALA A 17 -19.84 17.49 9.93
C ALA A 17 -18.41 17.96 10.32
N ALA A 18 -18.30 18.99 11.16
CA ALA A 18 -17.01 19.47 11.67
C ALA A 18 -16.34 18.44 12.60
N ASN A 19 -17.11 17.82 13.51
CA ASN A 19 -16.60 16.77 14.40
C ASN A 19 -16.21 15.48 13.64
N CYS A 20 -16.91 15.13 12.56
CA CYS A 20 -16.50 14.02 11.70
C CYS A 20 -15.11 14.25 11.09
N LYS A 21 -14.81 15.48 10.65
CA LYS A 21 -13.52 15.87 10.08
C LYS A 21 -12.39 15.88 11.12
N VAL A 22 -12.68 16.30 12.36
CA VAL A 22 -11.73 16.24 13.48
C VAL A 22 -11.45 14.78 13.88
N CYS A 23 -12.47 13.91 13.95
CA CYS A 23 -12.27 12.49 14.26
C CYS A 23 -11.53 11.74 13.15
N THR A 24 -11.74 12.07 11.87
CA THR A 24 -10.95 11.48 10.76
C THR A 24 -9.50 11.94 10.80
N ASN A 25 -9.24 13.22 11.06
CA ASN A 25 -7.89 13.76 11.15
C ASN A 25 -7.14 13.23 12.38
N PHE A 26 -7.82 13.14 13.53
CA PHE A 26 -7.23 12.56 14.75
C PHE A 26 -6.93 11.07 14.59
N ASN A 27 -7.78 10.33 13.85
CA ASN A 27 -7.49 8.94 13.48
C ASN A 27 -6.32 8.82 12.51
N THR A 28 -6.13 9.77 11.57
CA THR A 28 -4.94 9.78 10.72
C THR A 28 -3.69 10.09 11.51
N ASP A 29 -3.74 11.02 12.47
CA ASP A 29 -2.61 11.40 13.31
C ASP A 29 -2.23 10.27 14.29
N ILE A 30 -3.22 9.57 14.86
CA ILE A 30 -2.99 8.36 15.66
C ILE A 30 -2.44 7.23 14.79
N ALA A 31 -2.98 7.03 13.58
CA ALA A 31 -2.47 6.01 12.66
C ALA A 31 -1.03 6.34 12.21
N GLU A 32 -0.72 7.61 12.00
CA GLU A 32 0.62 8.09 11.69
C GLU A 32 1.56 7.92 12.88
N GLY A 33 1.12 8.27 14.10
CA GLY A 33 1.87 8.04 15.33
C GLY A 33 2.16 6.56 15.56
N LYS A 34 1.18 5.68 15.33
CA LYS A 34 1.35 4.22 15.41
C LYS A 34 2.25 3.68 14.29
N ARG A 35 2.16 4.20 13.06
CA ARG A 35 3.08 3.85 11.96
C ARG A 35 4.50 4.28 12.28
N LYS A 36 4.70 5.53 12.73
CA LYS A 36 6.00 6.06 13.14
C LYS A 36 6.57 5.26 14.30
N ALA A 37 5.77 4.91 15.31
CA ALA A 37 6.21 4.08 16.43
C ALA A 37 6.54 2.64 16.02
N ALA A 38 5.74 2.02 15.14
CA ALA A 38 6.01 0.68 14.61
C ALA A 38 7.26 0.63 13.71
N ALA A 39 7.55 1.75 13.04
CA ALA A 39 8.68 1.88 12.12
C ALA A 39 9.92 2.50 12.80
N ALA A 40 9.80 3.10 13.98
CA ALA A 40 10.88 3.73 14.75
C ALA A 40 12.07 2.78 15.05
N PRO A 41 11.88 1.50 15.40
CA PRO A 41 12.99 0.56 15.59
C PRO A 41 13.76 0.25 14.30
N TYR A 42 13.22 0.64 13.14
CA TYR A 42 13.77 0.37 11.80
C TYR A 42 14.21 1.66 11.06
N HIS A 43 14.07 2.84 11.68
CA HIS A 43 14.27 4.15 11.04
C HIS A 43 15.20 5.10 11.81
N GLU A 44 16.07 4.60 12.71
CA GLU A 44 17.11 5.46 13.34
C GLU A 44 18.07 6.08 12.31
N HIS A 45 18.15 5.49 11.12
CA HIS A 45 18.64 6.16 9.93
C HIS A 45 17.57 6.10 8.84
N PRO A 46 17.23 7.22 8.17
CA PRO A 46 16.63 7.10 6.85
C PRO A 46 17.58 6.21 6.05
N ALA A 47 17.05 5.15 5.41
CA ALA A 47 17.84 4.41 4.46
C ALA A 47 18.35 5.46 3.47
N ASP A 48 19.66 5.73 3.52
CA ASP A 48 20.27 6.68 2.62
C ASP A 48 20.24 6.03 1.24
N ILE A 49 19.16 6.31 0.53
CA ILE A 49 18.87 5.76 -0.79
C ILE A 49 19.94 6.20 -1.81
N HIS A 50 20.73 7.24 -1.48
CA HIS A 50 21.87 7.68 -2.27
C HIS A 50 23.16 6.86 -1.97
N SER A 51 23.32 6.29 -0.77
CA SER A 51 24.41 5.34 -0.44
C SER A 51 24.05 3.88 -0.67
N LEU A 52 22.76 3.57 -0.87
CA LEU A 52 22.34 2.42 -1.66
C LEU A 52 22.68 2.68 -3.14
N ASP A 53 23.97 2.88 -3.42
CA ASP A 53 24.61 3.01 -4.73
C ASP A 53 24.04 1.89 -5.62
N GLU A 54 22.99 2.21 -6.37
CA GLU A 54 22.06 1.32 -7.10
C GLU A 54 22.69 0.02 -7.58
N PHE A 55 22.95 -0.93 -6.68
CA PHE A 55 23.67 -2.16 -7.01
C PHE A 55 24.79 -1.94 -8.05
N ASN A 56 25.54 -0.83 -7.98
CA ASN A 56 26.16 -0.13 -9.14
C ASN A 56 26.24 -0.96 -10.43
N TRP A 57 25.11 -1.06 -11.16
CA TRP A 57 24.96 -2.03 -12.23
C TRP A 57 25.99 -1.79 -13.34
N ALA A 58 26.38 -0.54 -13.55
CA ALA A 58 27.47 -0.15 -14.44
C ALA A 58 28.84 -0.73 -14.01
N LYS A 59 29.16 -0.70 -12.71
CA LYS A 59 30.36 -1.33 -12.15
C LYS A 59 30.31 -2.85 -12.26
N MET A 60 29.14 -3.45 -12.04
CA MET A 60 28.93 -4.89 -12.24
C MET A 60 29.13 -5.29 -13.70
N LYS A 61 28.50 -4.58 -14.65
CA LYS A 61 28.65 -4.80 -16.09
C LYS A 61 30.11 -4.71 -16.54
N ARG A 62 30.83 -3.63 -16.20
CA ARG A 62 32.26 -3.49 -16.51
C ARG A 62 33.10 -4.65 -15.98
N LYS A 63 32.73 -5.19 -14.81
CA LYS A 63 33.40 -6.36 -14.22
C LYS A 63 33.10 -7.62 -15.05
N LEU A 64 31.84 -7.87 -15.41
CA LEU A 64 31.43 -9.01 -16.24
C LEU A 64 32.07 -8.96 -17.64
N GLU A 65 32.10 -7.79 -18.27
CA GLU A 65 32.76 -7.54 -19.57
C GLU A 65 34.26 -7.85 -19.51
N ARG A 66 34.95 -7.36 -18.47
CA ARG A 66 36.38 -7.66 -18.25
C ARG A 66 36.64 -9.16 -18.11
N PHE A 67 35.75 -9.89 -17.45
CA PHE A 67 35.85 -11.34 -17.29
C PHE A 67 35.33 -12.11 -18.51
N LYS A 68 34.90 -11.42 -19.59
CA LYS A 68 34.33 -12.01 -20.81
C LYS A 68 33.19 -12.99 -20.50
N VAL A 69 32.43 -12.69 -19.45
CA VAL A 69 31.32 -13.52 -18.99
C VAL A 69 30.22 -13.44 -20.06
N PRO A 70 29.75 -14.57 -20.61
CA PRO A 70 28.64 -14.54 -21.57
C PRO A 70 27.38 -13.93 -20.95
N ASP A 71 26.59 -13.20 -21.73
CA ASP A 71 25.36 -12.52 -21.26
C ASP A 71 24.35 -13.47 -20.59
N HIS A 72 24.42 -14.77 -20.89
CA HIS A 72 23.57 -15.84 -20.34
C HIS A 72 24.22 -16.64 -19.20
N PHE A 73 25.37 -16.20 -18.70
CA PHE A 73 26.10 -16.87 -17.61
C PHE A 73 25.36 -16.75 -16.28
N LEU A 74 24.85 -15.57 -15.98
CA LEU A 74 23.99 -15.35 -14.81
C LEU A 74 22.56 -15.73 -15.19
N LYS A 75 21.97 -16.61 -14.39
CA LYS A 75 20.58 -17.00 -14.51
C LYS A 75 19.85 -16.55 -13.26
N GLU A 76 18.62 -16.12 -13.43
CA GLU A 76 17.72 -15.91 -12.31
C GLU A 76 17.56 -17.22 -11.51
N VAL A 77 17.46 -17.08 -10.20
CA VAL A 77 17.16 -18.22 -9.33
C VAL A 77 15.65 -18.20 -9.09
N PRO A 78 14.90 -19.28 -9.43
CA PRO A 78 13.48 -19.32 -9.19
C PRO A 78 13.15 -19.10 -7.72
N LEU A 79 12.07 -18.36 -7.44
CA LEU A 79 11.70 -17.98 -6.07
C LEU A 79 11.49 -19.20 -5.15
N HIS A 80 11.02 -20.32 -5.70
CA HIS A 80 10.83 -21.56 -4.95
C HIS A 80 12.14 -22.22 -4.48
N ASN A 81 13.28 -21.86 -5.10
CA ASN A 81 14.63 -22.31 -4.72
C ASN A 81 15.30 -21.36 -3.72
N VAL A 82 14.63 -20.27 -3.31
CA VAL A 82 15.14 -19.31 -2.34
C VAL A 82 14.29 -19.37 -1.08
N ARG A 83 14.92 -19.61 0.07
CA ARG A 83 14.27 -19.54 1.37
C ARG A 83 14.90 -18.41 2.17
N LEU A 84 14.07 -17.44 2.54
CA LEU A 84 14.48 -16.38 3.45
C LEU A 84 14.48 -16.92 4.88
N ASP A 85 15.45 -16.52 5.68
CA ASP A 85 15.42 -16.78 7.12
C ASP A 85 14.20 -16.05 7.72
N PRO A 86 13.23 -16.76 8.32
CA PRO A 86 12.04 -16.14 8.90
C PRO A 86 12.35 -15.11 9.99
N LYS A 87 13.48 -15.26 10.69
CA LYS A 87 13.91 -14.33 11.74
C LYS A 87 14.67 -13.13 11.18
N GLY A 88 15.16 -13.21 9.95
CA GLY A 88 15.87 -12.13 9.27
C GLY A 88 14.95 -10.97 8.85
N LEU A 89 15.55 -9.82 8.50
CA LEU A 89 14.81 -8.63 8.07
C LEU A 89 13.83 -8.92 6.93
N HIS A 90 14.29 -9.60 5.88
CA HIS A 90 13.48 -9.91 4.70
C HIS A 90 12.41 -10.98 4.97
N GLY A 91 12.69 -11.97 5.85
CA GLY A 91 11.69 -12.96 6.24
C GLY A 91 10.52 -12.34 7.01
N ARG A 92 10.82 -11.41 7.94
CA ARG A 92 9.76 -10.64 8.64
C ARG A 92 8.97 -9.77 7.66
N ALA A 93 9.63 -9.10 6.72
CA ALA A 93 8.95 -8.30 5.69
C ALA A 93 8.02 -9.15 4.82
N GLN A 94 8.50 -10.32 4.34
CA GLN A 94 7.70 -11.28 3.58
C GLN A 94 6.44 -11.67 4.36
N GLN A 95 6.58 -11.94 5.66
CA GLN A 95 5.46 -12.37 6.47
C GLN A 95 4.43 -11.26 6.71
N MET A 96 4.88 -10.02 6.91
CA MET A 96 4.00 -8.85 6.98
C MET A 96 3.24 -8.64 5.68
N THR A 97 3.91 -8.76 4.53
CA THR A 97 3.26 -8.70 3.21
C THR A 97 2.22 -9.81 3.07
N LEU A 98 2.53 -11.03 3.47
CA LEU A 98 1.57 -12.15 3.44
C LEU A 98 0.33 -11.85 4.30
N HIS A 99 0.53 -11.37 5.53
CA HIS A 99 -0.58 -10.99 6.40
C HIS A 99 -1.43 -9.87 5.78
N TYR A 100 -0.80 -8.87 5.19
CA TYR A 100 -1.52 -7.79 4.50
C TYR A 100 -2.37 -8.31 3.35
N LEU A 101 -1.82 -9.16 2.47
CA LEU A 101 -2.55 -9.73 1.35
C LEU A 101 -3.75 -10.57 1.80
N LEU A 102 -3.59 -11.35 2.88
CA LEU A 102 -4.66 -12.17 3.45
C LEU A 102 -5.76 -11.37 4.14
N MET A 103 -5.52 -10.10 4.51
CA MET A 103 -6.55 -9.21 5.06
C MET A 103 -7.45 -8.60 3.97
N LEU A 104 -7.08 -8.71 2.69
CA LEU A 104 -7.84 -8.08 1.61
C LEU A 104 -9.08 -8.91 1.24
N ASP A 105 -10.20 -8.22 1.07
CA ASP A 105 -11.46 -8.83 0.64
C ASP A 105 -11.45 -8.97 -0.89
N VAL A 106 -11.34 -10.22 -1.34
CA VAL A 106 -11.29 -10.59 -2.76
C VAL A 106 -12.51 -10.08 -3.53
N ASP A 107 -13.71 -10.10 -2.93
CA ASP A 107 -14.94 -9.65 -3.61
C ASP A 107 -14.91 -8.14 -3.90
N ARG A 108 -14.23 -7.37 -3.04
CA ARG A 108 -14.02 -5.92 -3.21
C ARG A 108 -12.88 -5.62 -4.18
N LEU A 109 -11.82 -6.43 -4.19
CA LEU A 109 -10.70 -6.31 -5.14
C LEU A 109 -11.19 -6.50 -6.59
N VAL A 110 -11.99 -7.54 -6.83
CA VAL A 110 -12.48 -7.84 -8.20
C VAL A 110 -13.73 -7.05 -8.58
N TRP A 111 -14.17 -6.11 -7.74
CA TRP A 111 -15.43 -5.38 -7.92
C TRP A 111 -15.49 -4.66 -9.27
N SER A 112 -14.42 -3.94 -9.64
CA SER A 112 -14.35 -3.17 -10.89
C SER A 112 -14.40 -4.08 -12.11
N PHE A 113 -13.72 -5.23 -12.08
CA PHE A 113 -13.75 -6.22 -13.17
C PHE A 113 -15.16 -6.77 -13.38
N ARG A 114 -15.85 -7.16 -12.30
CA ARG A 114 -17.23 -7.64 -12.37
C ARG A 114 -18.16 -6.56 -12.91
N LYS A 115 -18.00 -5.31 -12.46
CA LYS A 115 -18.84 -4.19 -12.93
C LYS A 115 -18.66 -3.95 -14.42
N THR A 116 -17.42 -3.94 -14.91
CA THR A 116 -17.11 -3.76 -16.34
C THR A 116 -17.64 -4.91 -17.19
N ALA A 117 -17.59 -6.14 -16.69
CA ALA A 117 -18.13 -7.31 -17.38
C ALA A 117 -19.67 -7.42 -17.32
N GLY A 118 -20.38 -6.45 -16.73
CA GLY A 118 -21.84 -6.51 -16.55
C GLY A 118 -22.30 -7.58 -15.53
N LEU A 119 -21.39 -8.09 -14.70
CA LEU A 119 -21.68 -9.11 -13.69
C LEU A 119 -22.15 -8.48 -12.37
N ARG A 120 -22.84 -9.27 -11.54
CA ARG A 120 -23.27 -8.85 -10.20
C ARG A 120 -22.04 -8.59 -9.32
N THR A 121 -21.94 -7.38 -8.80
CA THR A 121 -20.91 -7.00 -7.83
C THR A 121 -21.34 -7.33 -6.40
N ARG A 122 -20.45 -7.92 -5.61
CA ARG A 122 -20.65 -8.13 -4.16
C ARG A 122 -19.92 -7.04 -3.37
N GLY A 123 -20.52 -6.58 -2.28
CA GLY A 123 -19.92 -5.55 -1.43
C GLY A 123 -19.76 -4.18 -2.11
N LYS A 124 -18.83 -3.37 -1.57
CA LYS A 124 -18.46 -2.05 -2.08
C LYS A 124 -17.02 -2.08 -2.58
N PRO A 125 -16.67 -1.33 -3.63
CA PRO A 125 -15.30 -1.23 -4.12
C PRO A 125 -14.36 -0.72 -3.02
N TYR A 126 -13.06 -0.95 -3.20
CA TYR A 126 -12.06 -0.23 -2.41
C TYR A 126 -12.04 1.27 -2.78
N GLY A 127 -11.47 2.08 -1.88
CA GLY A 127 -11.31 3.52 -2.08
C GLY A 127 -9.99 3.85 -2.79
N GLY A 128 -9.50 5.07 -2.61
CA GLY A 128 -8.20 5.48 -3.15
C GLY A 128 -8.17 5.35 -4.67
N TRP A 129 -7.13 4.72 -5.21
CA TRP A 129 -6.97 4.45 -6.65
C TRP A 129 -7.92 3.36 -7.18
N GLU A 130 -8.57 2.59 -6.30
CA GLU A 130 -9.52 1.53 -6.66
C GLU A 130 -10.98 1.99 -6.68
N LYS A 131 -11.25 3.27 -6.38
CA LYS A 131 -12.64 3.77 -6.41
C LYS A 131 -13.19 3.76 -7.85
N PRO A 132 -14.50 3.55 -8.06
CA PRO A 132 -15.08 3.27 -9.39
C PRO A 132 -14.85 4.32 -10.47
N LYS A 133 -14.54 5.55 -10.07
CA LYS A 133 -14.37 6.70 -10.97
C LYS A 133 -12.90 6.99 -11.30
N GLU A 134 -11.94 6.21 -10.78
CA GLU A 134 -10.52 6.42 -11.08
C GLU A 134 -10.06 5.56 -12.23
N GLU A 135 -9.13 6.10 -13.00
CA GLU A 135 -8.54 5.42 -14.15
C GLU A 135 -7.57 4.30 -13.74
N LEU A 136 -7.06 4.31 -12.51
CA LEU A 136 -6.14 3.28 -12.01
C LEU A 136 -6.84 2.07 -11.37
N ARG A 137 -8.17 2.03 -11.36
CA ARG A 137 -8.93 0.92 -10.78
C ARG A 137 -8.56 -0.40 -11.47
N GLY A 138 -8.27 -1.44 -10.69
CA GLY A 138 -7.88 -2.76 -11.17
C GLY A 138 -6.37 -2.97 -11.31
N HIS A 139 -5.54 -1.92 -11.36
CA HIS A 139 -4.08 -2.04 -11.43
C HIS A 139 -3.49 -2.76 -10.21
N TYR A 140 -4.10 -2.60 -9.03
CA TYR A 140 -3.58 -3.27 -7.85
C TYR A 140 -3.74 -4.80 -7.91
N VAL A 141 -4.74 -5.29 -8.64
CA VAL A 141 -5.12 -6.72 -8.68
C VAL A 141 -4.55 -7.46 -9.89
N GLY A 142 -4.36 -6.77 -11.02
CA GLY A 142 -3.88 -7.35 -12.28
C GLY A 142 -2.52 -6.82 -12.67
#